data_AF-A0A2D6F9V0-F1
#
_entry.id   AF-A0A2D6F9V0-F1
#
_cell.length_a   1.000
_cell.length_b   1.000
_cell.length_c   1.000
_cell.angle_alpha   90.00
_cell.angle_beta   90.00
_cell.angle_gamma   90.00
#
_symmetry.space_group_name_H-M   'P 1'
#
loop_
_entity.id
_entity.type
_entity.pdbx_description
1 polymer ?
#
loop_
_entity_poly.entity_id
_entity_poly.type
_entity_poly.pdbx_seq_one_letter_code
_entity_poly.pdbx_strand_id
1 'polypeptide(L)'
;MVTVTYARQGWEVDNPGITKHLEIIQDYAGIDSASNLTIVGQMVGEMVVEALEIAGDDLTRENLIEAVESIENFLCSVCLVPATMSSGDHDPFQGAYLMRAEDGIWKTFSDLISYEGMLSGTMSAADVKE
;
A
#
# COMPACT_ATOMS: atom_id res chain seq x y z
N MET A 1 -0.97 20.22 10.75
CA MET A 1 -1.56 19.61 9.53
C MET A 1 -1.87 18.16 9.85
N VAL A 2 -3.02 17.64 9.41
CA VAL A 2 -3.43 16.24 9.59
C VAL A 2 -3.64 15.63 8.19
N THR A 3 -3.24 14.38 8.00
CA THR A 3 -3.38 13.62 6.74
C THR A 3 -3.66 12.13 7.05
N VAL A 4 -3.91 11.34 6.02
CA VAL A 4 -4.14 9.89 6.09
C VAL A 4 -2.93 9.14 5.51
N THR A 5 -2.61 7.95 6.03
CA THR A 5 -1.61 7.05 5.46
C THR A 5 -2.04 5.58 5.52
N TYR A 6 -1.60 4.81 4.52
CA TYR A 6 -1.71 3.34 4.44
C TYR A 6 -0.32 2.67 4.31
N ALA A 7 0.74 3.47 4.16
CA ALA A 7 2.12 3.00 4.05
C ALA A 7 3.01 3.59 5.16
N ARG A 8 4.07 2.85 5.48
CA ARG A 8 5.17 3.30 6.33
C ARG A 8 5.88 4.50 5.72
N GLN A 9 6.62 5.23 6.54
CA GLN A 9 7.27 6.49 6.20
C GLN A 9 8.79 6.34 6.20
N GLY A 10 9.49 7.13 5.41
CA GLY A 10 10.93 6.96 5.19
C GLY A 10 11.82 7.20 6.41
N TRP A 11 11.31 7.87 7.45
CA TRP A 11 12.03 8.08 8.72
C TRP A 11 11.72 7.00 9.76
N GLU A 12 10.84 6.04 9.50
CA GLU A 12 10.59 4.88 10.37
C GLU A 12 11.74 3.85 10.24
N VAL A 13 12.99 4.28 10.44
CA VAL A 13 14.20 3.47 10.19
C VAL A 13 14.37 2.28 11.15
N ASP A 14 13.60 2.23 12.24
CA ASP A 14 13.54 1.03 13.10
C ASP A 14 12.74 -0.12 12.44
N ASN A 15 12.00 0.16 11.36
CA ASN A 15 11.30 -0.85 10.58
C ASN A 15 12.26 -1.52 9.56
N PRO A 16 12.31 -2.87 9.50
CA PRO A 16 13.23 -3.57 8.61
C PRO A 16 12.90 -3.37 7.12
N GLY A 17 11.62 -3.22 6.75
CA GLY A 17 11.20 -2.93 5.38
C GLY A 17 11.66 -1.55 4.91
N ILE A 18 11.55 -0.53 5.78
CA ILE A 18 12.06 0.82 5.50
C ILE A 18 13.58 0.85 5.40
N THR A 19 14.28 0.17 6.32
CA THR A 19 15.74 0.04 6.25
C THR A 19 16.15 -0.62 4.93
N LYS A 20 15.46 -1.69 4.53
CA LYS A 20 15.77 -2.39 3.29
C LYS A 20 15.51 -1.54 2.05
N HIS A 21 14.43 -0.77 2.04
CA HIS A 21 14.14 0.19 0.97
C HIS A 21 15.26 1.21 0.79
N LEU A 22 15.76 1.77 1.90
CA LEU A 22 16.86 2.75 1.88
C LEU A 22 18.14 2.14 1.30
N GLU A 23 18.48 0.90 1.69
CA GLU A 23 19.62 0.17 1.10
C GLU A 23 19.46 0.02 -0.42
N ILE A 24 18.29 -0.43 -0.89
CA ILE A 24 18.03 -0.63 -2.32
C ILE A 24 18.14 0.67 -3.10
N ILE A 25 17.55 1.76 -2.61
CA ILE A 25 17.59 3.06 -3.26
C ILE A 25 19.03 3.60 -3.30
N GLN A 26 19.81 3.41 -2.25
CA GLN A 26 21.21 3.81 -2.23
C GLN A 26 22.04 3.00 -3.23
N ASP A 27 21.92 1.66 -3.20
CA ASP A 27 22.73 0.75 -4.01
C ASP A 27 22.43 0.86 -5.52
N TYR A 28 21.15 1.03 -5.88
CA TYR A 28 20.71 0.94 -7.27
C TYR A 28 20.34 2.28 -7.91
N ALA A 29 19.94 3.28 -7.13
CA ALA A 29 19.60 4.62 -7.64
C ALA A 29 20.63 5.70 -7.27
N GLY A 30 21.54 5.43 -6.32
CA GLY A 30 22.55 6.39 -5.87
C GLY A 30 21.95 7.60 -5.15
N ILE A 31 20.79 7.43 -4.49
CA ILE A 31 20.09 8.50 -3.78
C ILE A 31 20.25 8.28 -2.27
N ASP A 32 20.72 9.31 -1.56
CA ASP A 32 20.99 9.24 -0.11
C ASP A 32 19.73 9.22 0.77
N SER A 33 18.57 9.55 0.22
CA SER A 33 17.30 9.52 0.97
C SER A 33 16.14 9.07 0.10
N ALA A 34 15.29 8.21 0.66
CA ALA A 34 14.02 7.83 0.05
C ALA A 34 12.95 8.90 0.33
N SER A 35 12.15 9.21 -0.69
CA SER A 35 10.89 9.94 -0.48
C SER A 35 9.75 8.96 -0.21
N ASN A 36 8.66 9.43 0.41
CA ASN A 36 7.46 8.61 0.58
C ASN A 36 6.90 8.07 -0.75
N LEU A 37 7.15 8.76 -1.88
CA LEU A 37 6.75 8.25 -3.20
C LEU A 37 7.54 6.99 -3.59
N THR A 38 8.82 6.90 -3.24
CA THR A 38 9.61 5.69 -3.50
C THR A 38 9.14 4.51 -2.65
N ILE A 39 8.66 4.77 -1.43
CA ILE A 39 8.09 3.74 -0.54
C ILE A 39 6.76 3.24 -1.09
N VAL A 40 5.88 4.15 -1.55
CA VAL A 40 4.67 3.76 -2.27
C VAL A 40 5.01 2.95 -3.53
N GLY A 41 6.09 3.30 -4.23
CA GLY A 41 6.61 2.50 -5.35
C GLY A 41 6.97 1.07 -4.94
N GLN A 42 7.67 0.88 -3.81
CA GLN A 42 7.97 -0.46 -3.27
C GLN A 42 6.68 -1.20 -2.88
N MET A 43 5.74 -0.54 -2.20
CA MET A 43 4.45 -1.12 -1.84
C MET A 43 3.71 -1.69 -3.06
N VAL A 44 3.62 -0.91 -4.15
CA VAL A 44 3.01 -1.36 -5.41
C VAL A 44 3.82 -2.48 -6.05
N GLY A 45 5.16 -2.40 -6.01
CA GLY A 45 6.04 -3.44 -6.54
C GLY A 45 5.85 -4.79 -5.84
N GLU A 46 5.76 -4.80 -4.51
CA GLU A 46 5.52 -6.02 -3.74
C GLU A 46 4.13 -6.61 -3.99
N MET A 47 3.10 -5.78 -4.18
CA MET A 47 1.77 -6.25 -4.61
C MET A 47 1.81 -6.96 -5.97
N VAL A 48 2.60 -6.44 -6.91
CA VAL A 48 2.78 -7.09 -8.22
C VAL A 48 3.54 -8.41 -8.07
N VAL A 49 4.56 -8.46 -7.21
CA VAL A 49 5.28 -9.72 -6.93
C VAL A 49 4.33 -10.76 -6.36
N GLU A 50 3.51 -10.42 -5.37
CA GLU A 50 2.51 -11.33 -4.79
C GLU A 50 1.55 -11.88 -5.86
N ALA A 51 0.98 -10.99 -6.70
CA ALA A 51 0.08 -11.41 -7.77
C ALA A 51 0.75 -12.35 -8.78
N LEU A 52 2.02 -12.11 -9.11
CA LEU A 52 2.80 -12.97 -10.02
C LEU A 52 3.15 -14.31 -9.38
N GLU A 53 3.48 -14.34 -8.09
CA GLU A 53 3.74 -15.58 -7.35
C GLU A 53 2.49 -16.47 -7.28
N ILE A 54 1.32 -15.87 -7.06
CA ILE A 54 0.02 -16.58 -7.08
C ILE A 54 -0.31 -17.08 -8.49
N ALA A 55 -0.12 -16.25 -9.52
CA ALA A 55 -0.43 -16.61 -10.91
C ALA A 55 0.42 -17.80 -11.42
N GLY A 56 1.65 -17.95 -10.91
CA GLY A 56 2.56 -19.03 -11.28
C GLY A 56 3.01 -18.95 -12.74
N ASP A 57 3.26 -20.10 -13.37
CA ASP A 57 3.86 -20.17 -14.71
C ASP A 57 2.89 -19.83 -15.85
N ASP A 58 1.57 -19.93 -15.63
CA ASP A 58 0.56 -19.66 -16.66
C ASP A 58 0.16 -18.17 -16.67
N LEU A 59 1.11 -17.32 -17.04
CA LEU A 59 0.96 -15.86 -17.05
C LEU A 59 0.14 -15.36 -18.23
N THR A 60 -1.17 -15.56 -18.15
CA THR A 60 -2.17 -14.91 -19.01
C THR A 60 -2.78 -13.70 -18.30
N ARG A 61 -3.46 -12.84 -19.07
CA ARG A 61 -4.19 -11.70 -18.49
C ARG A 61 -5.28 -12.20 -17.53
N GLU A 62 -6.00 -13.23 -17.94
CA GLU A 62 -7.09 -13.84 -17.21
C GLU A 62 -6.58 -14.41 -15.88
N ASN A 63 -5.54 -15.24 -15.91
CA ASN A 63 -4.97 -15.83 -14.69
C ASN A 63 -4.34 -14.79 -13.77
N LEU A 64 -3.72 -13.72 -14.31
CA LEU A 64 -3.21 -12.64 -13.49
C LEU A 64 -4.32 -11.89 -12.75
N ILE A 65 -5.47 -11.67 -13.39
CA ILE A 65 -6.63 -11.04 -12.74
C ILE A 65 -7.18 -11.98 -11.65
N GLU A 66 -7.33 -13.27 -11.94
CA GLU A 66 -7.77 -14.25 -10.94
C GLU A 66 -6.80 -14.31 -9.74
N ALA A 67 -5.50 -14.22 -9.99
CA ALA A 67 -4.48 -14.16 -8.95
C ALA A 67 -4.64 -12.91 -8.07
N VAL A 68 -4.77 -11.73 -8.67
CA VAL A 68 -5.01 -10.47 -7.95
C VAL A 68 -6.29 -10.55 -7.12
N GLU A 69 -7.38 -11.06 -7.70
CA GLU A 69 -8.68 -11.22 -7.02
C GLU A 69 -8.67 -12.28 -5.91
N SER A 70 -7.60 -13.07 -5.80
CA SER A 70 -7.42 -14.07 -4.74
C SER A 70 -6.49 -13.62 -3.62
N ILE A 71 -5.92 -12.42 -3.72
CA ILE A 71 -5.06 -11.86 -2.66
C ILE A 71 -5.90 -11.64 -1.41
N GLU A 72 -5.55 -12.36 -0.33
CA GLU A 72 -6.17 -12.22 0.98
C GLU A 72 -5.11 -11.99 2.06
N ASN A 73 -5.29 -10.93 2.85
CA ASN A 73 -4.45 -10.62 4.01
C ASN A 73 -2.95 -10.47 3.73
N PHE A 74 -2.56 -10.09 2.51
CA PHE A 74 -1.16 -9.91 2.15
C PHE A 74 -0.59 -8.63 2.80
N LEU A 75 0.40 -8.77 3.68
CA LEU A 75 1.05 -7.63 4.32
C LEU A 75 2.44 -7.41 3.72
N CYS A 76 2.56 -6.41 2.84
CA CYS A 76 3.85 -6.02 2.28
C CYS A 76 4.78 -5.43 3.34
N SER A 77 6.08 -5.40 3.06
CA SER A 77 7.12 -5.03 4.03
C SER A 77 7.04 -3.57 4.52
N VAL A 78 6.41 -2.70 3.73
CA VAL A 78 6.20 -1.27 4.02
C VAL A 78 4.72 -0.91 4.24
N CYS A 79 3.83 -1.90 4.30
CA CYS A 79 2.40 -1.70 4.50
C CYS A 79 2.06 -1.46 5.97
N LEU A 80 1.02 -0.65 6.23
CA LEU A 80 0.44 -0.50 7.57
C LEU A 80 -0.78 -1.40 7.78
N VAL A 81 -1.43 -1.78 6.69
CA VAL A 81 -2.63 -2.62 6.65
C VAL A 81 -2.43 -3.72 5.61
N PRO A 82 -2.99 -4.92 5.83
CA PRO A 82 -2.91 -5.97 4.82
C PRO A 82 -3.77 -5.61 3.61
N ALA A 83 -3.37 -6.12 2.44
CA ALA A 83 -4.12 -6.07 1.21
C ALA A 83 -5.07 -7.26 1.10
N THR A 84 -6.31 -6.98 0.75
CA THR A 84 -7.33 -7.99 0.40
C THR A 84 -8.10 -7.49 -0.81
N MET A 85 -8.32 -8.37 -1.79
CA MET A 85 -9.06 -8.05 -3.01
C MET A 85 -10.04 -9.18 -3.33
N SER A 86 -11.00 -8.90 -4.19
CA SER A 86 -11.95 -9.89 -4.70
C SER A 86 -12.47 -9.46 -6.08
N SER A 87 -13.19 -10.35 -6.77
CA SER A 87 -13.85 -10.00 -8.03
C SER A 87 -14.84 -8.82 -7.95
N GLY A 88 -15.34 -8.52 -6.74
CA GLY A 88 -16.24 -7.38 -6.50
C GLY A 88 -15.57 -6.15 -5.89
N ASP A 89 -14.30 -6.26 -5.49
CA ASP A 89 -13.58 -5.21 -4.77
C ASP A 89 -12.09 -5.22 -5.13
N HIS A 90 -11.68 -4.23 -5.91
CA HIS A 90 -10.29 -4.04 -6.34
C HIS A 90 -9.60 -2.88 -5.59
N ASP A 91 -10.11 -2.47 -4.43
CA ASP A 91 -9.39 -1.58 -3.51
C ASP A 91 -8.59 -2.42 -2.50
N PRO A 92 -7.26 -2.60 -2.67
CA PRO A 92 -6.49 -3.52 -1.84
C PRO A 92 -6.43 -3.08 -0.38
N PHE A 93 -6.41 -1.77 -0.12
CA PHE A 93 -6.24 -1.24 1.22
C PHE A 93 -7.51 -0.52 1.62
N GLN A 94 -8.28 -1.10 2.53
CA GLN A 94 -9.52 -0.51 3.06
C GLN A 94 -9.38 -0.07 4.52
N GLY A 95 -8.18 0.36 4.88
CA GLY A 95 -7.87 0.86 6.20
C GLY A 95 -6.71 1.84 6.17
N ALA A 96 -6.75 2.83 7.07
CA ALA A 96 -5.70 3.82 7.16
C ALA A 96 -5.56 4.41 8.55
N TYR A 97 -4.43 5.08 8.79
CA TYR A 97 -4.15 5.81 10.02
C TYR A 97 -4.14 7.31 9.74
N LEU A 98 -4.57 8.11 10.71
CA LEU A 98 -4.32 9.54 10.71
C LEU A 98 -2.90 9.83 11.16
N MET A 99 -2.26 10.73 10.43
CA MET A 99 -0.96 11.29 10.77
C MET A 99 -1.05 12.79 10.99
N ARG A 100 -0.16 13.30 11.84
CA ARG A 100 0.06 14.73 12.01
C ARG A 100 1.54 15.06 11.98
N ALA A 101 1.86 16.25 11.52
CA ALA A 101 3.23 16.76 11.53
C ALA A 101 3.61 17.18 12.95
N GLU A 102 4.68 16.58 13.49
CA GLU A 102 5.31 16.89 14.76
C GLU A 102 6.81 17.02 14.56
N ASP A 103 7.42 18.11 15.03
CA ASP A 103 8.89 18.31 14.97
C ASP A 103 9.49 18.11 13.57
N GLY A 104 8.73 18.41 12.51
CA GLY A 104 9.17 18.28 11.12
C GLY A 104 9.01 16.87 10.51
N ILE A 105 8.46 15.89 11.23
CA ILE A 105 8.16 14.55 10.73
C ILE A 105 6.67 14.23 10.87
N TRP A 106 6.14 13.31 10.05
CA TRP A 106 4.77 12.84 10.22
C TRP A 106 4.73 11.66 11.20
N LYS A 107 3.83 11.73 12.19
CA LYS A 107 3.59 10.63 13.14
C LYS A 107 2.14 10.20 13.11
N THR A 108 1.91 8.89 13.10
CA THR A 108 0.59 8.30 13.30
C THR A 108 0.11 8.59 14.73
N PHE A 109 -1.18 8.89 14.90
CA PHE A 109 -1.75 9.18 16.23
C PHE A 109 -3.16 8.62 16.45
N SER A 110 -3.80 8.07 15.42
CA SER A 110 -5.09 7.40 15.56
C SER A 110 -4.93 5.89 15.67
N ASP A 111 -6.01 5.22 16.05
CA ASP A 111 -6.21 3.81 15.75
C ASP A 111 -6.43 3.60 14.24
N LEU A 112 -6.50 2.34 13.82
CA LEU A 112 -6.86 1.98 12.45
C LEU A 112 -8.30 2.43 12.15
N ILE A 113 -8.46 3.21 11.08
CA ILE A 113 -9.75 3.61 10.54
C ILE A 113 -10.05 2.71 9.34
N SER A 114 -11.07 1.86 9.44
CA SER A 114 -11.58 1.09 8.30
C SER A 114 -12.57 1.93 7.49
N TYR A 115 -12.51 1.77 6.17
CA TYR A 115 -13.50 2.28 5.22
C TYR A 115 -14.02 1.17 4.28
N GLU A 116 -13.87 -0.08 4.70
CA GLU A 116 -14.43 -1.25 4.03
C GLU A 116 -15.93 -1.05 3.77
N GLY A 117 -16.34 -1.24 2.52
CA GLY A 117 -17.72 -1.06 2.07
C GLY A 117 -18.24 0.39 2.04
N MET A 118 -17.42 1.40 2.33
CA MET A 118 -17.84 2.82 2.19
C MET A 118 -17.85 3.28 0.73
N LEU A 119 -17.03 2.68 -0.13
CA LEU A 119 -17.07 2.89 -1.57
C LEU A 119 -17.75 1.66 -2.20
N SER A 120 -19.07 1.73 -2.43
CA SER A 120 -19.72 0.66 -3.21
C SER A 120 -19.07 0.61 -4.59
N GLY A 121 -18.75 -0.58 -5.10
CA GLY A 121 -18.27 -0.79 -6.48
C GLY A 121 -19.25 -0.28 -7.57
N THR A 122 -20.43 0.20 -7.16
CA THR A 122 -21.42 0.87 -8.01
C THR A 122 -21.43 2.40 -7.89
N MET A 123 -20.60 3.00 -7.03
CA MET A 123 -20.52 4.44 -6.87
C MET A 123 -19.98 5.07 -8.15
N SER A 124 -20.79 5.90 -8.77
CA SER A 124 -20.44 6.72 -9.91
C SER A 124 -19.97 8.11 -9.45
N ALA A 125 -19.32 8.86 -10.35
CA ALA A 125 -18.98 10.26 -10.11
C ALA A 125 -20.21 11.16 -9.82
N ALA A 126 -21.43 10.69 -10.12
CA ALA A 126 -22.66 11.39 -9.77
C ALA A 126 -23.02 11.24 -8.28
N ASP A 127 -22.63 10.13 -7.65
CA ASP A 127 -22.95 9.82 -6.24
C ASP A 127 -22.04 10.57 -5.25
N VAL A 128 -20.97 11.21 -5.73
CA VAL A 128 -19.97 11.95 -4.91
C VAL A 128 -20.32 13.44 -4.74
N LYS A 129 -21.41 13.93 -5.35
CA LYS A 129 -21.71 15.36 -5.48
C LYS A 129 -22.63 15.96 -4.41
N GLU A 130 -22.90 15.30 -3.29
CA GLU A 130 -23.66 15.89 -2.17
C GLU A 130 -22.79 16.25 -0.97
#